data_AF-A0A1H9Z566-F1
#
_entry.id   AF-A0A1H9Z566-F1
#
_cell.length_a   1.000
_cell.length_b   1.000
_cell.length_c   1.000
_cell.angle_alpha   90.00
_cell.angle_beta   90.00
_cell.angle_gamma   90.00
#
_symmetry.space_group_name_H-M   'P 1'
#
loop_
_entity.id
_entity.type
_entity.pdbx_description
1 polymer ?
#
loop_
_entity_poly.entity_id
_entity_poly.type
_entity_poly.pdbx_seq_one_letter_code
_entity_poly.pdbx_strand_id
1 'polypeptide(L)'
;MKAFFRFLYEIIGNPQPPADTPVYRDVVFPNIGLLNIGLSLALAVIFYLLINRAMGVATFNKGRHWGLFLGLNALLAFGLAIWQAHAQQVADHSYIYWLATWNAILALLWFFIFSLLLRKGSTNASTTPF
;
A
#
# COMPACT_ATOMS: atom_id res chain seq x y z
N MET A 1 -11.99 1.06 13.01
CA MET A 1 -10.78 0.96 12.16
C MET A 1 -9.59 0.31 12.88
N LYS A 2 -9.24 0.71 14.12
CA LYS A 2 -8.11 0.12 14.86
C LYS A 2 -8.13 -1.42 14.93
N ALA A 3 -9.27 -2.00 15.30
CA ALA A 3 -9.44 -3.46 15.38
C ALA A 3 -9.21 -4.18 14.04
N PHE A 4 -9.64 -3.57 12.93
CA PHE A 4 -9.46 -4.13 11.59
C PHE A 4 -7.99 -4.17 11.18
N PHE A 5 -7.28 -3.05 11.32
CA PHE A 5 -5.85 -3.01 10.99
C PHE A 5 -5.04 -3.88 11.92
N ARG A 6 -5.35 -3.88 13.22
CA ARG A 6 -4.74 -4.82 14.16
C ARG A 6 -4.91 -6.26 13.69
N PHE A 7 -6.12 -6.67 13.34
CA PHE A 7 -6.36 -8.00 12.80
C PHE A 7 -5.48 -8.29 11.58
N LEU A 8 -5.45 -7.38 10.59
CA LEU A 8 -4.65 -7.56 9.38
C LEU A 8 -3.14 -7.68 9.63
N TYR A 9 -2.58 -6.86 10.53
CA TYR A 9 -1.14 -6.84 10.78
C TYR A 9 -0.70 -7.92 11.78
N GLU A 10 -1.59 -8.43 12.63
CA GLU A 10 -1.26 -9.54 13.55
C GLU A 10 -1.33 -10.93 12.89
N ILE A 11 -1.79 -11.03 11.64
CA ILE A 11 -1.75 -12.29 10.86
C ILE A 11 -0.31 -12.81 10.74
N ILE A 12 0.68 -11.91 10.65
CA ILE A 12 2.10 -12.27 10.57
C ILE A 12 2.75 -12.53 11.95
N GLY A 13 1.98 -12.41 13.03
CA GLY A 13 2.44 -12.60 14.41
C GLY A 13 2.35 -11.35 15.27
N ASN A 14 2.65 -11.51 16.55
CA ASN A 14 2.60 -10.43 17.53
C ASN A 14 3.78 -9.45 17.37
N PRO A 15 3.57 -8.16 17.65
CA PRO A 15 4.64 -7.18 17.64
C PRO A 15 5.81 -7.55 18.55
N GLN A 16 7.02 -7.18 18.13
CA GLN A 16 8.25 -7.34 18.91
C GLN A 16 9.03 -6.01 18.91
N PRO A 17 9.61 -5.62 20.06
CA PRO A 17 9.54 -6.31 21.35
C PRO A 17 8.15 -6.18 22.02
N PRO A 18 7.80 -7.05 22.99
CA PRO A 18 6.46 -7.02 23.62
C PRO A 18 6.12 -5.68 24.29
N ALA A 19 7.13 -4.95 24.77
CA ALA A 19 6.97 -3.62 25.37
C ALA A 19 6.32 -2.59 24.42
N ASP A 20 6.58 -2.70 23.11
CA ASP A 20 6.08 -1.76 22.09
C ASP A 20 4.73 -2.19 21.49
N THR A 21 4.19 -3.33 21.92
CA THR A 21 2.90 -3.86 21.45
C THR A 21 1.75 -2.84 21.51
N PRO A 22 1.60 -2.04 22.58
CA PRO A 22 0.56 -1.01 22.63
C PRO A 22 0.73 0.05 21.53
N VAL A 23 1.97 0.53 21.33
CA VAL A 23 2.29 1.55 20.30
C VAL A 23 1.97 1.01 18.91
N TYR A 24 2.33 -0.24 18.63
CA TYR A 24 2.00 -0.88 17.37
C TYR A 24 0.49 -0.96 17.13
N ARG A 25 -0.27 -1.45 18.11
CA ARG A 25 -1.71 -1.67 17.98
C ARG A 25 -2.52 -0.38 17.91
N ASP A 26 -2.13 0.63 18.69
CA ASP A 26 -2.94 1.83 18.86
C ASP A 26 -2.57 2.95 17.89
N VAL A 27 -1.33 2.96 17.40
CA VAL A 27 -0.78 4.04 16.58
C VAL A 27 -0.24 3.54 15.24
N VAL A 28 0.72 2.61 15.24
CA VAL A 28 1.42 2.22 14.01
C VAL A 28 0.45 1.54 13.04
N PHE A 29 -0.21 0.43 13.43
CA PHE A 29 -1.08 -0.35 12.56
C PHE A 29 -2.22 0.44 11.93
N PRO A 30 -2.99 1.24 12.70
CA PRO A 30 -4.05 2.05 12.10
C PRO A 30 -3.50 3.07 11.10
N ASN A 31 -2.37 3.71 11.41
CA ASN A 31 -1.79 4.75 10.56
C ASN A 31 -1.22 4.18 9.27
N ILE A 32 -0.36 3.15 9.36
CA ILE A 32 0.23 2.53 8.16
C ILE A 32 -0.86 1.90 7.29
N GLY A 33 -1.91 1.32 7.89
CA GLY A 33 -3.01 0.71 7.15
C GLY A 33 -3.82 1.73 6.36
N LEU A 34 -4.17 2.86 6.98
CA LEU A 34 -4.85 3.96 6.29
C LEU A 34 -3.99 4.60 5.21
N LEU A 35 -2.72 4.86 5.51
CA LEU A 35 -1.76 5.40 4.53
C LEU A 35 -1.56 4.45 3.36
N ASN A 36 -1.52 3.15 3.60
CA ASN A 36 -1.35 2.14 2.57
C ASN A 36 -2.55 2.09 1.60
N ILE A 37 -3.77 2.10 2.15
CA ILE A 37 -5.01 2.21 1.35
C ILE A 37 -5.01 3.53 0.55
N GLY A 38 -4.71 4.65 1.21
CA GLY A 38 -4.69 5.97 0.58
C GLY A 38 -3.65 6.09 -0.54
N LEU A 39 -2.42 5.61 -0.31
CA LEU A 39 -1.35 5.57 -1.31
C LEU A 39 -1.73 4.71 -2.51
N SER A 40 -2.24 3.49 -2.25
CA SER A 40 -2.65 2.56 -3.31
C SER A 40 -3.77 3.16 -4.17
N LEU A 41 -4.74 3.83 -3.54
CA LEU A 41 -5.81 4.54 -4.24
C LEU A 41 -5.27 5.71 -5.05
N ALA A 42 -4.39 6.53 -4.47
CA ALA A 42 -3.81 7.70 -5.13
C ALA A 42 -3.03 7.28 -6.39
N LEU A 43 -2.18 6.24 -6.29
CA LEU A 43 -1.44 5.73 -7.43
C LEU A 43 -2.37 5.12 -8.50
N ALA A 44 -3.43 4.42 -8.09
CA ALA A 44 -4.40 3.89 -9.04
C ALA A 44 -5.16 5.01 -9.77
N VAL A 45 -5.54 6.08 -9.07
CA VAL A 45 -6.16 7.28 -9.66
C VAL A 45 -5.20 7.96 -10.63
N ILE A 46 -3.93 8.13 -10.25
CA ILE A 46 -2.90 8.70 -11.13
C ILE A 46 -2.76 7.85 -12.40
N PHE A 47 -2.66 6.53 -12.27
CA PHE A 47 -2.50 5.64 -13.41
C PHE A 47 -3.73 5.67 -14.34
N TYR A 48 -4.93 5.40 -13.82
CA TYR A 48 -6.12 5.19 -14.64
C TYR A 48 -6.80 6.48 -15.09
N LEU A 49 -6.91 7.47 -14.19
CA LEU A 49 -7.71 8.68 -14.42
C LEU A 49 -6.86 9.86 -14.85
N LEU A 50 -5.69 10.08 -14.24
CA LEU A 50 -4.84 11.20 -14.62
C LEU A 50 -4.09 10.91 -15.93
N ILE A 51 -3.23 9.89 -15.94
CA ILE A 51 -2.37 9.60 -17.10
C ILE A 51 -3.19 9.03 -18.26
N ASN A 52 -3.96 7.97 -18.02
CA ASN A 52 -4.64 7.25 -19.09
C ASN A 52 -5.99 7.86 -19.52
N ARG A 53 -6.52 8.86 -18.80
CA ARG A 53 -7.75 9.57 -19.21
C ARG A 53 -7.56 11.07 -19.39
N ALA A 54 -7.11 11.80 -18.38
CA ALA A 54 -7.02 13.27 -18.46
C ALA A 54 -5.89 13.74 -19.40
N MET A 55 -4.72 13.11 -19.32
CA MET A 55 -3.57 13.46 -20.17
C MET A 55 -3.61 12.76 -21.54
N GLY A 56 -4.44 11.73 -21.71
CA GLY A 56 -4.59 11.02 -22.97
C GLY A 56 -3.32 10.28 -23.45
N VAL A 57 -2.42 9.90 -22.53
CA VAL A 57 -1.15 9.26 -22.89
C VAL A 57 -1.39 7.81 -23.33
N ALA A 58 -1.71 7.62 -24.61
CA ALA A 58 -2.07 6.32 -25.18
C ALA A 58 -0.96 5.26 -25.08
N THR A 59 0.29 5.66 -24.89
CA THR A 59 1.41 4.73 -24.71
C THR A 59 1.46 4.13 -23.30
N PHE A 60 0.83 4.77 -22.30
CA PHE A 60 0.92 4.39 -20.88
C PHE A 60 -0.16 3.40 -20.42
N ASN A 61 -0.62 2.53 -21.33
CA ASN A 61 -1.74 1.60 -21.09
C ASN A 61 -1.36 0.12 -21.08
N LYS A 62 -0.06 -0.20 -21.17
CA LYS A 62 0.43 -1.58 -21.20
C LYS A 62 0.53 -2.17 -19.79
N GLY A 63 0.32 -3.48 -19.68
CA GLY A 63 0.47 -4.20 -18.41
C GLY A 63 1.85 -4.03 -17.74
N ARG A 64 2.91 -3.75 -18.51
CA ARG A 64 4.24 -3.41 -17.96
C ARG A 64 4.23 -2.10 -17.17
N HIS A 65 3.53 -1.06 -17.65
CA HIS A 65 3.43 0.22 -16.93
C HIS A 65 2.59 0.08 -15.67
N TRP A 66 1.51 -0.70 -15.75
CA TRP A 66 0.73 -1.09 -14.58
C TRP A 66 1.59 -1.84 -13.56
N GLY A 67 2.39 -2.81 -14.01
CA GLY A 67 3.32 -3.56 -13.16
C GLY A 67 4.39 -2.67 -12.52
N LEU A 68 4.88 -1.65 -13.21
CA LEU A 68 5.78 -0.64 -12.64
C LEU A 68 5.10 0.15 -11.51
N PHE A 69 3.85 0.57 -11.70
CA PHE A 69 3.07 1.25 -10.66
C PHE A 69 2.77 0.34 -9.47
N LEU A 70 2.47 -0.93 -9.73
CA LEU A 70 2.26 -1.95 -8.70
C LEU A 70 3.54 -2.12 -7.86
N GLY A 71 4.69 -2.28 -8.50
CA GLY A 71 5.99 -2.39 -7.83
C GLY A 71 6.37 -1.11 -7.06
N LEU A 72 6.16 0.05 -7.67
CA LEU A 72 6.37 1.35 -7.02
C LEU A 72 5.50 1.50 -5.77
N ASN A 73 4.22 1.09 -5.84
CA ASN A 73 3.32 1.12 -4.69
C ASN A 73 3.83 0.27 -3.53
N ALA A 74 4.31 -0.94 -3.82
CA ALA A 74 4.88 -1.83 -2.81
C ALA A 74 6.15 -1.24 -2.18
N LEU A 75 7.07 -0.68 -2.98
CA LEU A 75 8.29 -0.04 -2.47
C LEU A 75 7.99 1.16 -1.58
N LEU A 76 7.05 2.02 -1.99
CA LEU A 76 6.64 3.18 -1.20
C LEU A 76 5.94 2.75 0.10
N ALA A 77 5.05 1.76 0.05
CA ALA A 77 4.40 1.21 1.24
C ALA A 77 5.39 0.56 2.20
N PHE A 78 6.43 -0.13 1.69
CA PHE A 78 7.51 -0.68 2.50
C PHE A 78 8.25 0.43 3.26
N GLY A 79 8.71 1.47 2.54
CA GLY A 79 9.42 2.60 3.14
C GLY A 79 8.57 3.36 4.16
N LEU A 80 7.28 3.56 3.87
CA LEU A 80 6.34 4.21 4.79
C LEU A 80 6.17 3.45 6.11
N ALA A 81 6.15 2.12 6.09
CA ALA A 81 6.03 1.33 7.31
C ALA A 81 7.26 1.47 8.21
N ILE A 82 8.46 1.45 7.62
CA ILE A 82 9.72 1.67 8.36
C ILE A 82 9.74 3.08 8.93
N TRP A 83 9.48 4.09 8.09
CA TRP A 83 9.45 5.48 8.51
C TRP A 83 8.46 5.71 9.66
N GLN A 84 7.25 5.14 9.58
CA GLN A 84 6.25 5.28 10.63
C GLN A 84 6.69 4.60 11.94
N ALA A 85 7.31 3.41 11.88
CA ALA A 85 7.82 2.74 13.08
C ALA A 85 8.89 3.59 13.78
N HIS A 86 9.85 4.12 13.02
CA HIS A 86 10.93 4.96 13.57
C HIS A 86 10.38 6.31 14.08
N ALA A 87 9.41 6.90 13.39
CA ALA A 87 8.76 8.15 13.82
C ALA A 87 8.01 7.99 15.15
N GLN A 88 7.59 6.77 15.51
CA GLN A 88 6.98 6.47 16.81
C GLN A 88 8.00 5.98 17.85
N GLN A 89 9.30 6.08 17.56
CA GLN A 89 10.39 5.70 18.47
C GLN A 89 10.29 4.26 18.97
N VAL A 90 9.71 3.37 18.16
CA VAL A 90 9.68 1.95 18.45
C VAL A 90 11.11 1.41 18.45
N ALA A 91 11.41 0.46 19.33
CA ALA A 91 12.74 -0.13 19.40
C ALA A 91 13.15 -0.80 18.07
N ASP A 92 14.37 -0.54 17.63
CA ASP A 92 14.91 -1.14 16.40
C ASP A 92 15.00 -2.67 16.55
N HIS A 93 14.13 -3.36 15.81
CA HIS A 93 14.02 -4.80 15.83
C HIS A 93 13.72 -5.35 14.43
N SER A 94 14.10 -6.60 14.15
CA SER A 94 13.85 -7.27 12.87
C SER A 94 12.36 -7.31 12.48
N TYR A 95 11.47 -7.19 13.46
CA TYR A 95 10.03 -7.13 13.27
C TYR A 95 9.58 -5.94 12.40
N ILE A 96 10.29 -4.80 12.46
CA ILE A 96 9.97 -3.62 11.63
C ILE A 96 10.04 -3.98 10.14
N TYR A 97 11.06 -4.75 9.73
CA TYR A 97 11.24 -5.15 8.33
C TYR A 97 10.23 -6.23 7.90
N TRP A 98 9.85 -7.13 8.81
CA TRP A 98 8.77 -8.09 8.58
C TRP A 98 7.42 -7.37 8.41
N LEU A 99 7.13 -6.40 9.27
CA LEU A 99 5.95 -5.54 9.17
C LEU A 99 5.95 -4.76 7.86
N ALA A 100 7.07 -4.17 7.47
CA ALA A 100 7.20 -3.42 6.23
C ALA A 100 6.99 -4.31 4.99
N THR A 101 7.51 -5.53 5.01
CA THR A 101 7.28 -6.53 3.96
C THR A 101 5.80 -6.88 3.85
N TRP A 102 5.15 -7.13 4.98
CA TRP A 102 3.71 -7.40 5.00
C TRP A 102 2.89 -6.20 4.52
N ASN A 103 3.27 -4.99 4.91
CA ASN A 103 2.63 -3.77 4.44
C ASN A 103 2.75 -3.62 2.92
N ALA A 104 3.92 -3.94 2.34
CA ALA A 104 4.12 -3.93 0.90
C ALA A 104 3.22 -4.96 0.19
N ILE A 105 3.07 -6.17 0.73
CA ILE A 105 2.16 -7.18 0.19
C ILE A 105 0.70 -6.70 0.22
N LEU A 106 0.27 -6.11 1.33
CA LEU A 106 -1.06 -5.50 1.43
C LEU A 106 -1.25 -4.36 0.41
N ALA A 107 -0.21 -3.57 0.14
CA ALA A 107 -0.25 -2.52 -0.87
C ALA A 107 -0.47 -3.08 -2.29
N LEU A 108 0.21 -4.18 -2.63
CA LEU A 108 -0.01 -4.89 -3.90
C LEU A 108 -1.49 -5.29 -4.04
N LEU A 109 -2.06 -5.86 -2.98
CA LEU A 109 -3.46 -6.27 -2.94
C LEU A 109 -4.41 -5.08 -3.12
N TRP A 110 -4.22 -3.99 -2.36
CA TRP A 110 -5.08 -2.81 -2.45
C TRP A 110 -5.02 -2.14 -3.82
N PHE A 111 -3.82 -1.95 -4.37
CA PHE A 111 -3.66 -1.38 -5.70
C PHE A 111 -4.32 -2.25 -6.77
N PHE A 112 -4.19 -3.57 -6.67
CA PHE A 112 -4.87 -4.50 -7.56
C PHE A 112 -6.39 -4.36 -7.46
N ILE A 113 -6.96 -4.33 -6.25
CA ILE A 113 -8.40 -4.12 -6.04
C ILE A 113 -8.86 -2.79 -6.65
N PHE A 114 -8.16 -1.69 -6.39
CA PHE A 114 -8.50 -0.39 -6.97
C PHE A 114 -8.36 -0.37 -8.48
N SER A 115 -7.40 -1.10 -9.04
CA SER A 115 -7.25 -1.27 -10.49
C SER A 115 -8.49 -1.91 -11.11
N LEU A 116 -9.04 -2.95 -10.49
CA LEU A 116 -10.27 -3.61 -10.97
C LEU A 116 -11.50 -2.68 -10.93
N LEU A 117 -11.56 -1.79 -9.94
CA LEU A 117 -12.64 -0.81 -9.78
C LEU A 117 -12.51 0.35 -10.77
N LEU A 118 -11.30 0.89 -10.95
CA LEU A 118 -11.05 2.11 -11.72
C LEU A 118 -10.80 1.87 -13.21
N ARG A 119 -10.46 0.64 -13.64
CA ARG A 119 -10.16 0.34 -15.05
C ARG A 119 -11.24 0.83 -16.02
N LYS A 120 -12.52 0.64 -15.69
CA LYS A 120 -13.64 1.08 -16.55
C LYS A 120 -13.75 2.60 -16.68
N GLY A 121 -13.18 3.34 -15.74
CA GLY A 121 -13.13 4.79 -15.77
C GLY A 121 -12.01 5.36 -16.65
N SER A 122 -11.11 4.51 -17.17
CA SER A 122 -10.00 4.90 -18.04
C SER A 122 -10.34 4.75 -19.51
N THR A 123 -10.00 5.75 -20.34
CA THR A 123 -10.22 5.70 -21.79
C THR A 123 -9.18 4.85 -22.50
N ASN A 124 -7.90 4.90 -22.07
CA ASN A 124 -6.82 4.20 -22.77
C ASN A 124 -6.41 2.86 -22.14
N ALA A 125 -6.77 2.61 -20.88
CA ALA A 125 -6.29 1.46 -20.10
C ALA A 125 -7.41 0.57 -19.52
N SER A 126 -8.58 0.55 -20.17
CA SER A 126 -9.75 -0.21 -19.69
C SER A 126 -9.54 -1.73 -19.61
N THR A 127 -8.61 -2.25 -20.40
CA THR A 127 -8.18 -3.66 -20.46
C THR A 127 -6.85 -3.89 -19.71
N THR A 128 -6.56 -3.10 -18.69
CA THR A 128 -5.50 -3.41 -17.72
C THR A 128 -6.11 -3.48 -16.32
N PRO A 129 -5.74 -4.44 -15.47
CA PRO A 129 -4.61 -5.36 -15.58
C PRO A 129 -4.82 -6.58 -16.50
N PHE A 130 -6.01 -6.77 -17.08
CA PHE A 130 -6.35 -7.85 -18.02
C PHE A 130 -7.10 -7.30 -19.22
#